data_AF-A0A382QCB9-F1
#
_entry.id   AF-A0A382QCB9-F1
#
_cell.length_a   1.000
_cell.length_b   1.000
_cell.length_c   1.000
_cell.angle_alpha   90.00
_cell.angle_beta   90.00
_cell.angle_gamma   90.00
#
_symmetry.space_group_name_H-M   'P 1'
#
loop_
_entity.id
_entity.type
_entity.pdbx_description
1 polymer ?
#
loop_
_entity_poly.entity_id
_entity_poly.type
_entity_poly.pdbx_seq_one_letter_code
_entity_poly.pdbx_strand_id
1 'polypeptide(L)'
;VGRAIERGVKWLATEQNATSGLWGDEEYPAITGLSLRAIHGDPARKNGDKYSAVLDKGYSFILSKTQSDGGIYGKGLASYNTSICLMALLQRKKPEYKPVILKARNFLINQQHDFD
;
A
#
# COMPACT_ATOMS: atom_id res chain seq x y z
N VAL A 1 20.94 2.00 14.34
CA VAL A 1 19.67 2.15 13.58
C VAL A 1 18.89 0.85 13.44
N GLY A 2 19.51 -0.30 13.10
CA GLY A 2 18.78 -1.58 12.90
C GLY A 2 17.79 -1.98 14.03
N ARG A 3 18.18 -1.89 15.30
CA ARG A 3 17.28 -2.16 16.45
C ARG A 3 16.04 -1.26 16.49
N ALA A 4 16.14 -0.01 16.02
CA ALA A 4 14.99 0.89 15.97
C ALA A 4 14.03 0.52 14.83
N ILE A 5 14.58 0.15 13.66
CA ILE A 5 13.80 -0.35 12.52
C ILE A 5 13.05 -1.62 12.92
N GLU A 6 13.75 -2.60 13.50
CA GLU A 6 13.13 -3.86 13.92
C GLU A 6 11.96 -3.64 14.89
N ARG A 7 12.14 -2.75 15.88
CA ARG A 7 11.07 -2.40 16.83
C ARG A 7 9.89 -1.75 16.13
N GLY A 8 10.13 -0.82 15.21
CA GLY A 8 9.08 -0.15 14.44
C GLY A 8 8.31 -1.12 13.54
N VAL A 9 9.01 -1.98 12.80
CA VAL A 9 8.41 -3.01 11.94
C VAL A 9 7.60 -4.00 12.75
N LYS A 10 8.13 -4.45 13.89
CA LYS A 10 7.42 -5.34 14.81
C LYS A 10 6.12 -4.68 15.29
N TRP A 11 6.17 -3.42 15.70
CA TRP A 11 4.99 -2.70 16.15
C TRP A 11 3.96 -2.53 15.03
N LEU A 12 4.39 -2.09 13.83
CA LEU A 12 3.49 -2.01 12.68
C LEU A 12 2.82 -3.35 12.39
N ALA A 13 3.56 -4.45 12.42
CA ALA A 13 3.00 -5.78 12.20
C ALA A 13 1.96 -6.19 13.26
N THR A 14 2.09 -5.75 14.51
CA THR A 14 1.12 -6.05 15.57
C THR A 14 -0.13 -5.17 15.53
N GLU A 15 -0.02 -3.94 15.02
CA GLU A 15 -1.15 -3.00 14.91
C GLU A 15 -2.02 -3.24 13.66
N GLN A 16 -1.64 -4.17 12.77
CA GLN A 16 -2.48 -4.50 11.63
C GLN A 16 -3.82 -5.07 12.11
N ASN A 17 -4.92 -4.58 11.54
CA ASN A 17 -6.21 -5.22 11.79
C ASN A 17 -6.19 -6.67 11.28
N ALA A 18 -6.39 -7.63 12.18
CA ALA A 18 -6.21 -9.05 11.87
C ALA A 18 -7.21 -9.59 10.83
N THR A 19 -8.40 -9.00 10.77
CA THR A 19 -9.51 -9.43 9.91
C THR A 19 -9.40 -8.80 8.53
N SER A 20 -9.27 -7.49 8.46
CA SER A 20 -9.28 -6.75 7.19
C SER A 20 -7.90 -6.58 6.56
N GLY A 21 -6.82 -6.71 7.34
CA GLY A 21 -5.45 -6.50 6.88
C GLY A 21 -5.03 -5.04 6.76
N LEU A 22 -5.89 -4.10 7.16
CA LEU A 22 -5.63 -2.66 7.05
C LEU A 22 -4.89 -2.09 8.26
N TRP A 23 -4.24 -0.95 8.03
CA TRP A 23 -3.89 0.04 9.04
C TRP A 23 -4.69 1.31 8.82
N GLY A 24 -5.15 1.91 9.92
CA GLY A 24 -5.94 3.14 9.89
C GLY A 24 -7.42 2.86 9.65
N ASP A 25 -8.01 3.65 8.76
CA ASP A 25 -9.44 3.61 8.44
C ASP A 25 -9.64 2.98 7.05
N GLU A 26 -10.74 2.24 6.89
CA GLU A 26 -11.10 1.55 5.67
C GLU A 26 -11.31 2.50 4.46
N GLU A 27 -11.75 3.73 4.71
CA GLU A 27 -11.99 4.73 3.67
C GLU A 27 -10.69 5.31 3.08
N TYR A 28 -9.56 5.16 3.78
CA TYR A 28 -8.28 5.81 3.47
C TYR A 28 -7.11 4.80 3.35
N PRO A 29 -7.02 4.05 2.23
CA PRO A 29 -6.00 3.00 2.07
C PRO A 29 -4.55 3.49 2.04
N ALA A 30 -4.32 4.81 1.91
CA ALA A 30 -2.99 5.41 2.02
C ALA A 30 -2.22 4.98 3.27
N ILE A 31 -2.88 4.93 4.44
CA ILE A 31 -2.22 4.56 5.70
C ILE A 31 -1.70 3.12 5.64
N THR A 32 -2.48 2.21 5.07
CA THR A 32 -2.04 0.83 4.79
C THR A 32 -0.86 0.82 3.82
N GLY A 33 -0.89 1.64 2.76
CA GLY A 33 0.24 1.77 1.82
C GLY A 33 1.53 2.24 2.49
N LEU A 34 1.47 3.22 3.40
CA LEU A 34 2.63 3.68 4.17
C LEU A 34 3.19 2.58 5.08
N SER A 35 2.32 1.88 5.81
CA SER A 35 2.72 0.77 6.69
C SER A 35 3.39 -0.37 5.91
N LEU A 36 2.81 -0.77 4.77
CA LEU A 36 3.41 -1.77 3.89
C LEU A 36 4.78 -1.31 3.38
N ARG A 37 4.91 -0.05 2.98
CA ARG A 37 6.17 0.49 2.48
C ARG A 37 7.27 0.48 3.54
N ALA A 38 6.92 0.78 4.79
CA ALA A 38 7.83 0.73 5.93
C ALA A 38 8.25 -0.71 6.25
N ILE A 39 7.30 -1.65 6.38
CA ILE A 39 7.59 -3.07 6.67
C ILE A 39 8.40 -3.70 5.53
N HIS A 40 8.05 -3.43 4.28
CA HIS A 40 8.76 -3.99 3.13
C HIS A 40 10.15 -3.36 2.96
N GLY A 41 10.31 -2.09 3.33
CA GLY A 41 11.56 -1.33 3.21
C GLY A 41 12.62 -1.65 4.26
N ASP A 42 12.34 -2.51 5.25
CA ASP A 42 13.33 -2.92 6.23
C ASP A 42 14.51 -3.65 5.54
N PRO A 43 15.75 -3.14 5.65
CA PRO A 43 16.92 -3.73 5.01
C PRO A 43 17.22 -5.18 5.44
N ALA A 44 16.71 -5.62 6.60
CA ALA A 44 16.89 -6.98 7.09
C ALA A 44 15.86 -7.98 6.55
N ARG A 45 14.85 -7.52 5.80
CA ARG A 45 13.78 -8.37 5.25
C ARG A 45 14.31 -9.43 4.29
N LYS A 46 13.69 -10.60 4.35
CA LYS A 46 13.89 -11.68 3.39
C LYS A 46 12.54 -12.10 2.82
N ASN A 47 12.51 -12.47 1.54
CA ASN A 47 11.29 -13.05 0.97
C ASN A 47 10.90 -14.31 1.76
N GLY A 48 9.63 -14.42 2.16
CA GLY A 48 9.14 -15.55 2.96
C GLY A 48 9.42 -15.46 4.46
N ASP A 49 9.91 -14.33 4.99
CA ASP A 49 10.07 -14.19 6.44
C ASP A 49 8.74 -14.05 7.19
N LYS A 50 8.83 -13.95 8.52
CA LYS A 50 7.70 -13.87 9.46
C LYS A 50 6.70 -12.74 9.17
N TYR A 51 7.05 -11.71 8.39
CA TYR A 51 6.15 -10.60 8.05
C TYR A 51 5.45 -10.79 6.69
N SER A 52 5.72 -11.89 5.98
CA SER A 52 5.13 -12.15 4.66
C SER A 52 3.60 -12.19 4.69
N ALA A 53 3.01 -12.87 5.69
CA ALA A 53 1.55 -12.94 5.85
C ALA A 53 0.93 -11.56 6.14
N VAL A 54 1.58 -10.73 6.96
CA VAL A 54 1.17 -9.36 7.26
C VAL A 54 1.16 -8.52 5.99
N LEU A 55 2.21 -8.60 5.18
CA LEU A 55 2.29 -7.91 3.90
C LEU A 55 1.21 -8.38 2.92
N ASP A 56 1.03 -9.70 2.76
CA ASP A 56 0.05 -10.23 1.81
C ASP A 56 -1.38 -9.78 2.16
N LYS A 57 -1.74 -9.74 3.45
CA LYS A 57 -3.03 -9.19 3.90
C LYS A 57 -3.19 -7.71 3.54
N GLY A 58 -2.18 -6.88 3.83
CA GLY A 58 -2.27 -5.45 3.53
C GLY A 58 -2.28 -5.14 2.02
N TYR A 59 -1.51 -5.88 1.22
CA TYR A 59 -1.59 -5.75 -0.24
C TYR A 59 -2.96 -6.20 -0.77
N SER A 60 -3.55 -7.25 -0.20
CA SER A 60 -4.90 -7.71 -0.56
C SER A 60 -5.96 -6.65 -0.24
N PHE A 61 -5.82 -5.97 0.90
CA PHE A 61 -6.66 -4.82 1.24
C PHE A 61 -6.49 -3.66 0.24
N ILE A 62 -5.27 -3.28 -0.13
CA ILE A 62 -5.07 -2.23 -1.15
C ILE A 62 -5.72 -2.61 -2.48
N LEU A 63 -5.56 -3.86 -2.90
CA LEU A 63 -6.15 -4.36 -4.15
C LEU A 63 -7.68 -4.38 -4.11
N SER A 64 -8.30 -4.61 -2.94
CA SER A 64 -9.76 -4.55 -2.81
C SER A 64 -10.32 -3.12 -2.90
N LYS A 65 -9.47 -2.09 -2.78
CA LYS A 65 -9.82 -0.68 -2.92
C LYS A 65 -9.61 -0.13 -4.33
N THR A 66 -9.29 -0.99 -5.31
CA THR A 66 -9.24 -0.57 -6.71
C THR A 66 -10.63 -0.26 -7.24
N GLN A 67 -10.77 0.90 -7.87
CA GLN A 67 -12.02 1.37 -8.46
C GLN A 67 -12.07 1.06 -9.96
N SER A 68 -13.26 1.14 -10.55
CA SER A 68 -13.48 0.88 -11.97
C SER A 68 -12.76 1.88 -12.88
N ASP A 69 -12.53 3.11 -12.40
CA ASP A 69 -11.77 4.17 -13.07
C ASP A 69 -10.25 3.99 -12.98
N GLY A 70 -9.78 2.97 -12.25
CA GLY A 70 -8.37 2.66 -12.06
C GLY A 70 -7.72 3.29 -10.83
N GLY A 71 -8.42 4.20 -10.12
CA GLY A 71 -7.96 4.75 -8.85
C GLY A 71 -7.93 3.69 -7.74
N ILE A 72 -7.24 4.01 -6.64
CA ILE A 72 -7.20 3.17 -5.43
C ILE A 72 -7.55 4.05 -4.23
N TYR A 73 -8.82 4.02 -3.82
CA TYR A 73 -9.34 4.85 -2.74
C TYR A 73 -10.64 4.25 -2.17
N GLY A 74 -11.03 4.69 -0.97
CA GLY A 74 -12.36 4.44 -0.41
C GLY A 74 -13.26 5.65 -0.61
N LYS A 75 -13.02 6.73 0.14
CA LYS A 75 -13.79 7.98 0.06
C LYS A 75 -12.89 9.21 0.04
N GLY A 76 -13.11 10.11 -0.92
CA GLY A 76 -12.33 11.34 -1.06
C GLY A 76 -10.83 11.11 -1.30
N LEU A 77 -10.05 12.19 -1.40
CA LEU A 77 -8.59 12.18 -1.48
C LEU A 77 -8.04 11.15 -2.50
N ALA A 78 -8.71 11.01 -3.65
CA ALA A 78 -8.48 9.90 -4.57
C ALA A 78 -7.04 9.90 -5.12
N SER A 79 -6.51 11.06 -5.52
CA SER A 79 -5.14 11.19 -6.00
C SER A 79 -4.10 10.88 -4.92
N TYR A 80 -4.34 11.30 -3.67
CA TYR A 80 -3.45 11.02 -2.53
C TYR A 80 -3.40 9.52 -2.21
N ASN A 81 -4.57 8.89 -2.05
CA ASN A 81 -4.67 7.46 -1.76
C ASN A 81 -4.05 6.62 -2.88
N THR A 82 -4.39 6.94 -4.14
CA THR A 82 -3.89 6.21 -5.31
C THR A 82 -2.37 6.30 -5.42
N SER A 83 -1.79 7.48 -5.21
CA SER A 83 -0.33 7.69 -5.30
C SER A 83 0.44 6.83 -4.29
N ILE A 84 0.02 6.81 -3.03
CA ILE A 84 0.70 6.04 -1.99
C ILE A 84 0.51 4.54 -2.22
N CYS A 85 -0.70 4.10 -2.56
CA CYS A 85 -0.99 2.69 -2.85
C CYS A 85 -0.19 2.19 -4.06
N LEU A 86 -0.10 2.99 -5.13
CA LEU A 86 0.72 2.71 -6.31
C LEU A 86 2.18 2.47 -5.93
N MET A 87 2.76 3.35 -5.10
CA MET A 87 4.14 3.21 -4.62
C MET A 87 4.35 1.93 -3.80
N ALA A 88 3.38 1.56 -2.96
CA ALA A 88 3.43 0.31 -2.21
C ALA A 88 3.39 -0.91 -3.14
N LEU A 89 2.50 -0.93 -4.14
CA LEU A 89 2.38 -2.02 -5.12
C LEU A 89 3.64 -2.17 -5.97
N LEU A 90 4.24 -1.07 -6.42
CA LEU A 90 5.51 -1.07 -7.16
C LEU A 90 6.65 -1.72 -6.36
N GLN A 91 6.73 -1.43 -5.06
CA GLN A 91 7.77 -1.99 -4.19
C GLN A 91 7.65 -3.52 -4.05
N ARG A 92 6.43 -4.07 -4.13
CA ARG A 92 6.21 -5.53 -3.97
C ARG A 92 6.82 -6.36 -5.10
N LYS A 93 7.05 -5.76 -6.28
CA LYS A 93 7.64 -6.41 -7.46
C LYS A 93 6.93 -7.71 -7.88
N LYS A 94 5.62 -7.76 -7.68
CA LYS A 94 4.74 -8.88 -8.06
C LYS A 94 4.21 -8.66 -9.48
N PRO A 95 4.55 -9.51 -10.48
CA PRO A 95 4.10 -9.33 -11.86
C PRO A 95 2.58 -9.22 -12.00
N GLU A 96 1.83 -9.92 -11.14
CA GLU A 96 0.37 -9.90 -11.08
C GLU A 96 -0.21 -8.51 -10.74
N TYR A 97 0.58 -7.60 -10.15
CA TYR A 97 0.12 -6.24 -9.83
C TYR A 97 0.26 -5.27 -11.01
N LYS A 98 0.96 -5.68 -12.08
CA LYS A 98 1.23 -4.82 -13.24
C LYS A 98 -0.05 -4.20 -13.86
N PRO A 99 -1.16 -4.93 -14.05
CA PRO A 99 -2.38 -4.33 -14.59
C PRO A 99 -2.96 -3.23 -13.70
N VAL A 100 -2.99 -3.43 -12.38
CA VAL A 100 -3.48 -2.45 -11.40
C VAL A 100 -2.57 -1.22 -11.36
N ILE A 101 -1.25 -1.44 -11.35
CA ILE A 101 -0.23 -0.38 -11.38
C ILE A 101 -0.41 0.53 -12.60
N LEU A 102 -0.64 -0.05 -13.78
CA LEU A 102 -0.83 0.73 -15.01
C LEU A 102 -2.13 1.55 -14.98
N LYS A 103 -3.22 0.97 -14.48
CA LYS A 103 -4.49 1.68 -14.32
C LYS A 103 -4.39 2.82 -13.31
N ALA A 104 -3.80 2.58 -12.14
CA ALA A 104 -3.56 3.59 -11.11
C ALA A 104 -2.67 4.74 -11.62
N ARG A 105 -1.63 4.42 -12.39
CA ARG A 105 -0.81 5.45 -13.04
C ARG A 105 -1.62 6.30 -14.01
N ASN A 106 -2.44 5.68 -14.86
CA ASN A 106 -3.28 6.41 -15.81
C ASN A 106 -4.33 7.28 -15.11
N PHE A 107 -4.94 6.78 -14.02
CA PHE A 107 -5.82 7.57 -13.16
C PHE A 107 -5.11 8.85 -12.70
N LEU A 108 -3.90 8.75 -12.14
CA LEU A 108 -3.15 9.92 -11.65
C LEU A 108 -2.79 10.93 -12.75
N ILE A 109 -2.43 10.46 -13.95
CA ILE A 109 -2.17 11.33 -15.10
C ILE A 109 -3.43 12.15 -15.45
N ASN A 110 -4.59 11.50 -15.45
CA ASN A 110 -5.87 12.14 -15.78
C ASN A 110 -6.42 13.07 -14.68
N GLN A 111 -5.78 13.13 -13.51
CA GLN A 111 -6.13 14.04 -12.41
C GLN A 111 -5.24 15.29 -12.36
N GLN A 112 -4.33 15.45 -13.32
CA GLN A 112 -3.51 16.66 -13.42
C GLN A 112 -4.38 17.81 -13.92
N HIS A 113 -4.42 18.89 -13.15
CA HIS A 113 -5.09 20.11 -13.56
C HIS A 113 -4.13 20.96 -14.38
N ASP A 114 -4.56 21.34 -15.57
CA ASP A 114 -3.85 22.25 -16.48
C ASP A 114 -4.64 23.57 -16.54
N PHE A 115 -4.56 24.35 -15.45
CA PHE A 115 -5.17 25.68 -15.39
C PHE A 115 -4.14 26.72 -15.83
N ASP A 116 -3.90 26.77 -17.13
CA ASP A 116 -3.29 27.90 -17.84
C ASP A 116 -4.38 28.74 -18.54
#